data_AF-A0A6P0UJS3-F1
#
_entry.id   AF-A0A6P0UJS3-F1
#
_cell.length_a   1.000
_cell.length_b   1.000
_cell.length_c   1.000
_cell.angle_alpha   90.00
_cell.angle_beta   90.00
_cell.angle_gamma   90.00
#
_symmetry.space_group_name_H-M   'P 1'
#
loop_
_entity.id
_entity.type
_entity.pdbx_description
1 polymer ?
#
loop_
_entity_poly.entity_id
_entity_poly.type
_entity_poly.pdbx_seq_one_letter_code
_entity_poly.pdbx_strand_id
1 'polypeptide(L)'
;MKTSQAMIDKIKEHEGFRAEPYLDPPGVLTIGYGHTKNVTWAHLVTKEQAEQLLKEDVAEFEGYVSSYVKVPITQSMFDALVSFSFNVGSGALKNSTLLKRVNEEDHEAAAKEFLRWNKATVKGEKVVLPGLTKRREFESYWYTKDMFIQTYEDPQKKKAVCSCCGQSLPT
;
A
#
# COMPACT_ATOMS: atom_id res chain seq x y z
N MET A 1 -3.91 -6.10 11.74
CA MET A 1 -3.47 -4.68 11.73
C MET A 1 -4.45 -3.89 10.90
N LYS A 2 -4.44 -2.55 10.95
CA LYS A 2 -5.28 -1.69 10.12
C LYS A 2 -4.39 -0.75 9.32
N THR A 3 -4.73 -0.49 8.07
CA THR A 3 -3.97 0.38 7.19
C THR A 3 -4.01 1.81 7.75
N SER A 4 -2.86 2.46 7.82
CA SER A 4 -2.76 3.83 8.34
C SER A 4 -3.50 4.82 7.43
N GLN A 5 -3.98 5.91 8.00
CA GLN A 5 -4.61 6.99 7.22
C GLN A 5 -3.64 7.56 6.16
N ALA A 6 -2.35 7.66 6.49
CA ALA A 6 -1.34 8.12 5.53
C ALA A 6 -1.23 7.21 4.31
N MET A 7 -1.35 5.89 4.50
CA MET A 7 -1.39 4.95 3.38
C MET A 7 -2.72 5.02 2.62
N ILE A 8 -3.86 5.18 3.30
CA ILE A 8 -5.16 5.40 2.64
C ILE A 8 -5.10 6.64 1.73
N ASP A 9 -4.54 7.75 2.21
CA ASP A 9 -4.39 8.97 1.41
C ASP A 9 -3.47 8.76 0.21
N LYS A 10 -2.44 7.92 0.35
CA LYS A 10 -1.59 7.58 -0.79
C LYS A 10 -2.28 6.69 -1.82
N ILE A 11 -3.10 5.73 -1.38
CA ILE A 11 -3.95 4.94 -2.29
C ILE A 11 -4.90 5.87 -3.05
N LYS A 12 -5.55 6.83 -2.37
CA LYS A 12 -6.42 7.84 -3.02
C LYS A 12 -5.69 8.62 -4.12
N GLU A 13 -4.44 9.03 -3.87
CA GLU A 13 -3.61 9.73 -4.86
C GLU A 13 -3.34 8.86 -6.09
N HIS A 14 -3.07 7.57 -5.90
CA HIS A 14 -2.79 6.64 -6.99
C HIS A 14 -4.03 6.27 -7.82
N GLU A 15 -5.17 6.05 -7.18
CA GLU A 15 -6.41 5.65 -7.87
C GLU A 15 -7.09 6.84 -8.55
N GLY A 16 -7.07 8.01 -7.90
CA GLY A 16 -7.78 9.20 -8.35
C GLY A 16 -9.29 9.11 -8.13
N PHE A 17 -9.93 10.26 -7.93
CA PHE A 17 -11.36 10.35 -7.67
C PHE A 17 -12.19 10.46 -8.96
N ARG A 18 -13.32 9.73 -9.00
CA ARG A 18 -14.40 9.87 -10.00
C ARG A 18 -15.75 9.94 -9.28
N ALA A 19 -16.44 11.07 -9.41
CA ALA A 19 -17.75 11.28 -8.78
C ALA A 19 -18.87 10.47 -9.44
N GLU A 20 -18.69 10.15 -10.73
CA GLU A 20 -19.66 9.45 -11.57
C GLU A 20 -19.13 8.07 -11.98
N PRO A 21 -20.01 7.07 -12.19
CA PRO A 21 -19.64 5.76 -12.69
C PRO A 21 -18.97 5.85 -14.07
N TYR A 22 -17.96 5.02 -14.30
CA TYR A 22 -17.28 4.89 -15.58
C TYR A 22 -16.90 3.43 -15.83
N LEU A 23 -16.63 3.07 -17.08
CA LEU A 23 -16.05 1.77 -17.41
C LEU A 23 -14.53 1.87 -17.33
N ASP A 24 -13.92 1.02 -16.52
CA ASP A 24 -12.47 0.84 -16.49
C ASP A 24 -11.97 0.16 -17.80
N PRO A 25 -10.64 0.05 -18.04
CA PRO A 25 -10.16 -0.58 -19.28
C PRO A 25 -10.65 -2.03 -19.51
N PRO A 26 -10.79 -2.88 -18.46
CA PRO A 26 -11.49 -4.16 -18.55
C PRO A 26 -13.01 -4.11 -18.84
N GLY A 27 -13.67 -2.96 -18.73
CA GLY A 27 -15.11 -2.81 -18.96
C GLY A 27 -15.99 -3.02 -17.72
N VAL A 28 -15.41 -2.91 -16.52
CA VAL A 28 -16.11 -3.02 -15.24
C VAL A 28 -16.59 -1.64 -14.79
N LEU A 29 -17.86 -1.58 -14.36
CA LEU A 29 -18.45 -0.34 -13.86
C LEU A 29 -17.83 0.05 -12.52
N THR A 30 -17.21 1.22 -12.48
CA THR A 30 -16.33 1.67 -11.40
C THR A 30 -16.71 3.10 -10.97
N ILE A 31 -16.61 3.41 -9.67
CA ILE A 31 -16.89 4.75 -9.11
C ILE A 31 -15.90 5.07 -7.97
N GLY A 32 -15.76 6.36 -7.61
CA GLY A 32 -14.95 6.79 -6.48
C GLY A 32 -13.45 6.58 -6.73
N TYR A 33 -12.80 5.83 -5.84
CA TYR A 33 -11.38 5.46 -5.93
C TYR A 33 -11.21 3.99 -6.37
N GLY A 34 -11.95 3.56 -7.40
CA GLY A 34 -11.86 2.19 -7.93
C GLY A 34 -12.89 1.21 -7.37
N HIS A 35 -13.96 1.68 -6.72
CA HIS A 35 -15.01 0.82 -6.17
C HIS A 35 -15.87 0.23 -7.29
N THR A 36 -16.11 -1.09 -7.25
CA THR A 36 -16.85 -1.83 -8.29
C THR A 36 -18.07 -2.60 -7.76
N LYS A 37 -18.19 -2.78 -6.44
CA LYS A 37 -19.26 -3.61 -5.87
C LYS A 37 -20.59 -2.87 -5.95
N ASN A 38 -21.61 -3.52 -6.52
CA ASN A 38 -22.98 -3.01 -6.60
C ASN A 38 -23.10 -1.60 -7.25
N VAL A 39 -22.18 -1.21 -8.13
CA VAL A 39 -22.24 0.10 -8.81
C VAL A 39 -23.32 0.07 -9.89
N THR A 40 -24.08 1.15 -10.01
CA THR A 40 -25.04 1.37 -11.09
C THR A 40 -24.79 2.74 -11.73
N TRP A 41 -25.26 2.93 -12.96
CA TRP A 41 -25.12 4.21 -13.68
C TRP A 41 -25.83 5.40 -13.00
N ALA A 42 -26.75 5.13 -12.06
CA ALA A 42 -27.45 6.17 -11.32
C ALA A 42 -26.69 6.63 -10.06
N HIS A 43 -25.61 5.94 -9.68
CA HIS A 43 -24.85 6.32 -8.49
C HIS A 43 -24.08 7.62 -8.71
N LEU A 44 -24.00 8.43 -7.66
CA LEU A 44 -23.12 9.58 -7.55
C LEU A 44 -22.52 9.57 -6.15
N VAL A 45 -21.24 9.91 -6.05
CA VAL A 45 -20.55 9.94 -4.76
C VAL A 45 -19.82 11.26 -4.55
N THR A 46 -19.86 11.77 -3.32
CA THR A 46 -18.94 12.81 -2.87
C THR A 46 -17.56 12.21 -2.57
N LYS A 47 -16.56 13.06 -2.32
CA LYS A 47 -15.23 12.58 -1.92
C LYS A 47 -15.26 11.81 -0.60
N GLU A 48 -16.11 12.24 0.33
CA GLU A 48 -16.28 11.63 1.64
C GLU A 48 -16.94 10.25 1.52
N GLN A 49 -17.97 10.14 0.67
CA GLN A 49 -18.61 8.86 0.37
C GLN A 49 -17.63 7.91 -0.35
N ALA A 50 -16.87 8.40 -1.33
CA ALA A 50 -15.86 7.60 -2.01
C ALA A 50 -14.73 7.16 -1.08
N GLU A 51 -14.34 7.98 -0.10
CA GLU A 51 -13.37 7.58 0.92
C GLU A 51 -13.91 6.48 1.83
N GLN A 52 -15.21 6.53 2.18
CA GLN A 52 -15.84 5.46 2.96
C GLN A 52 -15.85 4.14 2.19
N LEU A 53 -16.23 4.17 0.90
CA LEU A 53 -16.16 3.00 0.02
C LEU A 53 -14.72 2.46 -0.09
N LEU A 54 -13.74 3.35 -0.24
CA LEU A 54 -12.34 2.95 -0.27
C LEU A 54 -11.90 2.26 1.03
N LYS A 55 -12.30 2.77 2.20
CA LYS A 55 -11.99 2.15 3.50
C LYS A 55 -12.58 0.75 3.62
N GLU A 56 -13.79 0.56 3.10
CA GLU A 56 -14.44 -0.76 3.06
C GLU A 56 -13.71 -1.74 2.13
N ASP A 57 -13.30 -1.29 0.95
CA ASP A 57 -12.52 -2.12 0.03
C ASP A 57 -11.13 -2.43 0.60
N VAL A 58 -10.43 -1.44 1.16
CA VAL A 58 -9.13 -1.62 1.82
C VAL A 58 -9.25 -2.62 2.97
N ALA A 59 -10.33 -2.62 3.74
CA ALA A 59 -10.55 -3.59 4.82
C ALA A 59 -10.56 -5.05 4.34
N GLU A 60 -11.01 -5.31 3.10
CA GLU A 60 -10.92 -6.63 2.49
C GLU A 60 -9.46 -7.03 2.23
N PHE A 61 -8.66 -6.09 1.70
CA PHE A 61 -7.22 -6.31 1.46
C PHE A 61 -6.40 -6.42 2.75
N GLU A 62 -6.77 -5.70 3.80
CA GLU A 62 -6.22 -5.92 5.15
C GLU A 62 -6.44 -7.36 5.61
N GLY A 63 -7.64 -7.91 5.38
CA GLY A 63 -7.98 -9.30 5.68
C GLY A 63 -7.11 -10.28 4.89
N TYR A 64 -6.94 -10.06 3.59
CA TYR A 64 -6.06 -10.88 2.76
C TYR A 64 -4.61 -10.84 3.24
N VAL A 65 -4.03 -9.65 3.43
CA VAL A 65 -2.65 -9.50 3.93
C VAL A 65 -2.48 -10.18 5.28
N SER A 66 -3.42 -9.96 6.21
CA SER A 66 -3.37 -10.59 7.55
C SER A 66 -3.44 -12.12 7.49
N SER A 67 -4.12 -12.69 6.50
CA SER A 67 -4.19 -14.15 6.30
C SER A 67 -2.98 -14.75 5.61
N TYR A 68 -2.23 -13.95 4.85
CA TYR A 68 -1.12 -14.40 4.00
C TYR A 68 0.24 -14.25 4.68
N VAL A 69 0.40 -13.22 5.51
CA VAL A 69 1.61 -12.96 6.29
C VAL A 69 1.60 -13.85 7.53
N LYS A 70 2.71 -14.57 7.75
CA LYS A 70 2.87 -15.59 8.80
C LYS A 70 3.86 -15.19 9.89
N VAL A 71 4.53 -14.05 9.71
CA VAL A 71 5.57 -13.55 10.61
C VAL A 71 5.17 -12.16 11.13
N PRO A 72 5.68 -11.73 12.30
CA PRO A 72 5.48 -10.36 12.76
C PRO A 72 6.01 -9.34 11.75
N ILE A 73 5.27 -8.28 11.50
CA ILE A 73 5.69 -7.18 10.63
C ILE A 73 5.33 -5.83 11.25
N THR A 74 6.04 -4.77 10.87
CA THR A 74 5.76 -3.40 11.32
C THR A 74 4.50 -2.83 10.64
N GLN A 75 3.96 -1.74 11.19
CA GLN A 75 2.83 -1.03 10.58
C GLN A 75 3.13 -0.57 9.15
N SER A 76 4.35 -0.11 8.90
CA SER A 76 4.78 0.32 7.57
C SER A 76 4.88 -0.83 6.57
N MET A 77 5.39 -1.99 6.99
CA MET A 77 5.38 -3.20 6.16
C MET A 77 3.94 -3.61 5.81
N PHE A 78 3.04 -3.61 6.79
CA PHE A 78 1.64 -3.97 6.58
C PHE A 78 0.95 -3.00 5.59
N ASP A 79 1.12 -1.70 5.79
CA ASP A 79 0.59 -0.67 4.90
C ASP A 79 1.04 -0.87 3.45
N ALA A 80 2.34 -1.09 3.22
CA ALA A 80 2.90 -1.28 1.89
C ALA A 80 2.34 -2.54 1.22
N LEU A 81 2.19 -3.64 1.96
CA LEU A 81 1.59 -4.87 1.46
C LEU A 81 0.10 -4.70 1.12
N VAL A 82 -0.65 -3.94 1.91
CA VAL A 82 -2.07 -3.65 1.61
C VAL A 82 -2.18 -2.79 0.34
N SER A 83 -1.40 -1.71 0.22
CA SER A 83 -1.41 -0.86 -0.97
C SER A 83 -1.02 -1.62 -2.25
N PHE A 84 0.00 -2.49 -2.13
CA PHE A 84 0.41 -3.37 -3.22
C PHE A 84 -0.72 -4.33 -3.60
N SER A 85 -1.27 -5.06 -2.63
CA SER A 85 -2.36 -6.02 -2.83
C SER A 85 -3.59 -5.36 -3.44
N PHE A 86 -3.95 -4.16 -2.99
CA PHE A 86 -5.05 -3.36 -3.56
C PHE A 86 -4.85 -3.10 -5.05
N ASN A 87 -3.61 -2.81 -5.48
CA ASN A 87 -3.33 -2.50 -6.87
C ASN A 87 -3.23 -3.73 -7.79
N VAL A 88 -2.63 -4.82 -7.33
CA VAL A 88 -2.37 -6.00 -8.18
C VAL A 88 -3.37 -7.14 -7.95
N GLY A 89 -4.24 -6.99 -6.96
CA GLY A 89 -5.14 -8.04 -6.50
C GLY A 89 -4.50 -8.99 -5.48
N SER A 90 -5.33 -9.53 -4.59
CA SER A 90 -4.90 -10.43 -3.51
C SER A 90 -4.25 -11.71 -4.01
N GLY A 91 -4.75 -12.27 -5.11
CA GLY A 91 -4.18 -13.46 -5.75
C GLY A 91 -2.75 -13.25 -6.26
N ALA A 92 -2.42 -12.04 -6.73
CA ALA A 92 -1.07 -11.71 -7.16
C ALA A 92 -0.12 -11.63 -5.96
N LEU A 93 -0.53 -10.98 -4.86
CA LEU A 93 0.26 -10.98 -3.63
C LEU A 93 0.47 -12.40 -3.08
N LYS A 94 -0.60 -13.20 -2.98
CA LYS A 94 -0.56 -14.56 -2.43
C LYS A 94 0.49 -15.46 -3.09
N ASN A 95 0.68 -15.31 -4.39
CA ASN A 95 1.58 -16.15 -5.18
C ASN A 95 2.91 -15.45 -5.52
N SER A 96 3.17 -14.27 -4.94
CA SER A 96 4.35 -13.47 -5.25
C SER A 96 5.62 -13.96 -4.55
N THR A 97 6.77 -13.75 -5.20
CA THR A 97 8.08 -13.85 -4.54
C THR A 97 8.19 -12.84 -3.40
N LEU A 98 7.56 -11.67 -3.51
CA LEU A 98 7.45 -10.69 -2.42
C LEU A 98 6.94 -11.33 -1.13
N LEU A 99 5.74 -11.93 -1.14
CA LEU A 99 5.16 -12.55 0.06
C LEU A 99 6.01 -13.71 0.58
N LYS A 100 6.63 -14.49 -0.33
CA LYS A 100 7.58 -15.53 0.06
C LYS A 100 8.73 -14.94 0.89
N ARG A 101 9.36 -13.85 0.42
CA ARG A 101 10.44 -13.16 1.16
C ARG A 101 9.98 -12.56 2.47
N VAL A 102 8.79 -11.96 2.52
CA VAL A 102 8.19 -11.46 3.77
C VAL A 102 8.11 -12.59 4.80
N ASN A 103 7.57 -13.75 4.42
CA ASN A 103 7.39 -14.89 5.32
C ASN A 103 8.70 -15.66 5.64
N GLU A 104 9.78 -15.38 4.91
CA GLU A 104 11.14 -15.83 5.23
C GLU A 104 11.89 -14.83 6.13
N GLU A 105 11.22 -13.74 6.56
CA GLU A 105 11.80 -12.60 7.30
C GLU A 105 12.97 -11.90 6.57
N ASP A 106 13.12 -12.15 5.26
CA ASP A 106 14.09 -11.50 4.38
C ASP A 106 13.50 -10.18 3.86
N HIS A 107 13.36 -9.22 4.77
CA HIS A 107 12.71 -7.93 4.52
C HIS A 107 13.46 -7.06 3.51
N GLU A 108 14.78 -7.16 3.45
CA GLU A 108 15.59 -6.44 2.45
C GLU A 108 15.35 -6.98 1.04
N ALA A 109 15.26 -8.31 0.87
CA ALA A 109 14.90 -8.87 -0.43
C ALA A 109 13.43 -8.59 -0.76
N ALA A 110 12.52 -8.67 0.22
CA ALA A 110 11.11 -8.36 0.04
C ALA A 110 10.92 -6.94 -0.53
N ALA A 111 11.59 -5.93 0.02
CA ALA A 111 11.53 -4.56 -0.48
C ALA A 111 11.86 -4.46 -1.98
N LYS A 112 12.90 -5.18 -2.43
CA LYS A 112 13.32 -5.18 -3.85
C LYS A 112 12.29 -5.87 -4.76
N GLU A 113 11.51 -6.82 -4.24
CA GLU A 113 10.50 -7.53 -5.03
C GLU A 113 9.35 -6.62 -5.48
N PHE A 114 9.03 -5.54 -4.77
CA PHE A 114 8.01 -4.57 -5.21
C PHE A 114 8.34 -4.01 -6.60
N LEU A 115 9.61 -3.66 -6.85
CA LEU A 115 10.07 -2.99 -8.08
C LEU A 115 9.85 -3.81 -9.36
N ARG A 116 9.64 -5.12 -9.23
CA ARG A 116 9.40 -6.03 -10.36
C ARG A 116 7.97 -5.93 -10.91
N TRP A 117 7.06 -5.30 -10.18
CA TRP A 117 5.63 -5.18 -10.51
C TRP A 117 5.29 -3.85 -11.17
N ASN A 118 6.07 -3.47 -12.17
CA ASN A 118 5.94 -2.20 -12.89
C ASN A 118 5.61 -2.36 -14.38
N LYS A 119 5.21 -3.55 -14.83
CA LYS A 119 4.89 -3.84 -16.23
C LYS A 119 3.41 -4.15 -16.41
N ALA A 120 2.85 -3.73 -17.54
CA ALA A 120 1.54 -4.14 -18.02
C ALA A 120 1.64 -4.66 -19.45
N THR A 121 0.68 -5.47 -19.87
CA THR A 121 0.58 -5.93 -21.26
C THR A 121 -0.13 -4.87 -22.09
N VAL A 122 0.57 -4.26 -23.05
CA VAL A 122 0.02 -3.27 -23.99
C VAL A 122 0.22 -3.84 -25.39
N LYS A 123 -0.88 -4.06 -26.12
CA LYS A 123 -0.86 -4.65 -27.47
C LYS A 123 -0.07 -5.99 -27.57
N GLY A 124 -0.14 -6.81 -26.53
CA GLY A 124 0.52 -8.12 -26.47
C GLY A 124 1.95 -8.11 -25.92
N GLU A 125 2.54 -6.93 -25.66
CA GLU A 125 3.90 -6.79 -25.16
C GLU A 125 3.95 -6.29 -23.71
N LYS A 126 4.92 -6.78 -22.93
CA LYS A 126 5.15 -6.28 -21.57
C LYS A 126 5.91 -4.96 -21.60
N VAL A 127 5.22 -3.88 -21.27
CA VAL A 127 5.78 -2.52 -21.24
C VAL A 127 5.91 -2.05 -19.80
N VAL A 128 7.05 -1.45 -19.46
CA VAL A 128 7.24 -0.78 -18.16
C VAL A 128 6.41 0.50 -18.14
N LEU A 129 5.56 0.66 -17.11
CA LEU A 129 4.74 1.84 -16.93
C LEU A 129 5.36 2.76 -15.87
N PRO A 130 5.71 4.02 -16.21
CA PRO A 130 6.33 4.96 -15.27
C PRO A 130 5.50 5.19 -13.99
N GLY A 131 4.16 5.20 -14.12
CA GLY A 131 3.25 5.33 -12.99
C GLY A 131 3.35 4.16 -12.02
N LEU A 132 3.44 2.92 -12.52
CA LEU A 132 3.64 1.75 -11.69
C LEU A 132 5.02 1.74 -11.05
N THR A 133 6.07 2.12 -11.79
CA THR A 133 7.42 2.23 -11.22
C THR A 133 7.44 3.15 -9.99
N LYS A 134 6.89 4.36 -10.10
CA LYS A 134 6.81 5.31 -8.97
C LYS A 134 6.02 4.75 -7.78
N ARG A 135 4.90 4.05 -8.05
CA ARG A 135 4.11 3.40 -7.00
C ARG A 135 4.92 2.31 -6.28
N ARG A 136 5.64 1.47 -7.01
CA ARG A 136 6.47 0.40 -6.42
C ARG A 136 7.69 0.92 -5.67
N GLU A 137 8.31 2.00 -6.15
CA GLU A 137 9.38 2.69 -5.41
C GLU A 137 8.87 3.23 -4.07
N PHE A 138 7.70 3.87 -4.07
CA PHE A 138 7.07 4.34 -2.85
C PHE A 138 6.74 3.20 -1.89
N GLU A 139 6.09 2.13 -2.37
CA GLU A 139 5.73 0.97 -1.54
C GLU A 139 6.97 0.28 -0.97
N SER A 140 8.03 0.12 -1.78
CA SER A 140 9.32 -0.42 -1.32
C SER A 140 9.94 0.45 -0.23
N TYR A 141 9.97 1.77 -0.42
CA TYR A 141 10.49 2.70 0.59
C TYR A 141 9.65 2.64 1.87
N TRP A 142 8.32 2.69 1.74
CA TRP A 142 7.41 2.66 2.86
C TRP A 142 7.57 1.37 3.66
N TYR A 143 7.72 0.22 2.99
CA TYR A 143 7.94 -1.08 3.61
C TYR A 143 9.16 -1.08 4.56
N THR A 144 10.24 -0.39 4.19
CA THR A 144 11.49 -0.38 4.97
C THR A 144 11.65 0.84 5.87
N LYS A 145 10.70 1.79 5.88
CA LYS A 145 10.92 3.11 6.51
C LYS A 145 11.16 3.04 8.03
N ASP A 146 10.61 2.03 8.69
CA ASP A 146 10.78 1.82 10.13
C ASP A 146 11.96 0.88 10.47
N MET A 147 12.56 0.21 9.49
CA MET A 147 13.69 -0.71 9.72
C MET A 147 14.96 0.01 10.20
N PHE A 148 15.09 1.31 9.89
CA PHE A 148 16.23 2.13 10.28
C PHE A 148 16.00 2.96 11.55
N ILE A 149 14.85 2.79 12.22
CA ILE A 149 14.62 3.38 13.54
C ILE A 149 15.28 2.48 14.58
N GLN A 150 16.61 2.50 14.64
CA GLN A 150 17.30 2.03 15.83
C GLN A 150 17.07 3.06 16.94
N THR A 151 16.43 2.61 18.02
CA THR A 151 16.46 3.29 19.31
C THR A 151 17.92 3.44 19.74
N TYR A 152 18.45 4.65 19.68
CA TYR A 152 19.67 4.98 20.42
C TYR A 152 19.25 5.11 21.89
N GLU A 153 19.45 4.07 22.70
CA GLU A 153 19.51 4.25 24.15
C GLU A 153 20.88 4.86 24.46
N ASP A 154 20.90 6.17 24.77
CA ASP A 154 22.08 6.82 25.35
C ASP A 154 22.40 6.13 26.68
N PRO A 155 23.58 5.46 26.83
CA PRO A 155 23.96 4.78 28.06
C PRO A 155 24.07 5.71 29.27
N GLN A 156 24.04 7.03 29.08
CA GLN A 156 24.24 8.03 30.12
C GLN A 156 23.04 8.96 30.37
N LYS A 157 21.97 8.96 29.54
CA LYS A 157 20.81 9.85 29.76
C LYS A 157 19.49 9.20 29.32
N LYS A 158 18.61 8.92 30.28
CA LYS A 158 17.19 8.55 30.06
C LYS A 158 16.37 9.72 29.48
N LYS A 159 16.60 10.15 28.23
CA LYS A 159 15.71 11.07 27.50
C LYS A 159 15.71 10.78 26.00
N ALA A 160 14.53 10.83 25.39
CA ALA A 160 14.37 10.73 23.94
C ALA A 160 14.91 12.00 23.25
N VAL A 161 15.70 11.80 22.18
CA VAL A 161 16.35 12.87 21.41
C VAL A 161 15.97 12.70 19.93
N CYS A 162 15.67 13.81 19.24
CA CYS A 162 15.33 13.80 17.82
C CYS A 162 16.56 13.52 16.95
N SER A 163 16.49 12.49 16.10
CA SER A 163 17.61 12.06 15.24
C SER A 163 17.98 13.05 14.13
N CYS A 164 17.07 13.93 13.71
CA CYS A 164 17.34 14.92 12.66
C CYS A 164 18.21 16.09 13.16
N CYS A 165 18.10 16.45 14.44
CA CYS A 165 18.72 17.67 14.97
C CYS A 165 19.46 17.50 16.31
N GLY A 166 19.46 16.31 16.91
CA GLY A 166 20.10 16.04 18.20
C GLY A 166 19.47 16.78 19.39
N GLN A 167 18.29 17.38 19.23
CA GLN A 167 17.64 18.15 20.29
C GLN A 167 16.77 17.24 21.18
N SER A 168 16.88 17.46 22.49
CA SER A 168 16.07 16.80 23.50
C SER A 168 14.61 17.22 23.38
N LEU A 169 13.69 16.26 23.37
CA LEU A 169 12.26 16.56 23.42
C LEU A 169 11.87 16.98 24.85
N PRO A 170 10.98 17.98 25.01
CA PRO A 170 10.42 18.28 26.32
C PRO A 170 9.63 17.07 26.81
N THR A 171 9.81 16.75 28.09
CA THR A 171 9.12 15.67 28.81
C THR A 171 7.62 15.87 28.83
#